data_AF-A0AAU8DM89-F1
#
_entry.id   AF-A0AAU8DM89-F1
#
_cell.length_a   1.000
_cell.length_b   1.000
_cell.length_c   1.000
_cell.angle_alpha   90.00
_cell.angle_beta   90.00
_cell.angle_gamma   90.00
#
_symmetry.space_group_name_H-M   'P 1'
#
loop_
_entity.id
_entity.type
_entity.pdbx_description
1 polymer ?
#
loop_
_entity_poly.entity_id
_entity_poly.type
_entity_poly.pdbx_seq_one_letter_code
_entity_poly.pdbx_strand_id
1 'polypeptide(L)'
;MIAYLVLVVVVGLERVAELVVSTRNLAWSRARGGREFGRGHYPAMVVLHVGLLVGCVVEVLVADRPFLPALGWSMFLLVLASQALRWWCISTLGRQWNTRIVVASTVPLVRSGPYRWLRHPNYVAVVVEGAALPLVHSAWITAVGFTVLNTAVLTVRIRAENAALATVTA
;
A
#
# COMPACT_ATOMS: atom_id res chain seq x y z
N MET A 1 -7.02 13.99 -18.75
CA MET A 1 -7.70 14.50 -17.54
C MET A 1 -8.79 13.58 -16.98
N ILE A 2 -9.99 13.47 -17.59
CA ILE A 2 -11.12 12.69 -16.99
C ILE A 2 -10.72 11.24 -16.66
N ALA A 3 -10.11 10.52 -17.61
CA ALA A 3 -9.68 9.13 -17.40
C ALA A 3 -8.71 8.97 -16.22
N TYR A 4 -7.84 9.96 -16.00
CA TYR A 4 -6.91 9.96 -14.87
C TYR A 4 -7.64 10.21 -13.54
N LEU A 5 -8.62 11.12 -13.50
CA LEU A 5 -9.44 11.30 -12.31
C LEU A 5 -10.24 10.03 -11.97
N VAL A 6 -10.79 9.36 -12.99
CA VAL A 6 -11.45 8.06 -12.82
C VAL A 6 -10.46 7.03 -12.24
N LEU A 7 -9.23 6.96 -12.76
CA LEU A 7 -8.19 6.09 -12.21
C LEU A 7 -7.93 6.37 -10.72
N VAL A 8 -7.75 7.64 -10.34
CA VAL A 8 -7.51 8.03 -8.94
C VAL A 8 -8.71 7.66 -8.06
N VAL A 9 -9.94 7.85 -8.53
CA VAL A 9 -11.15 7.43 -7.81
C VAL A 9 -11.21 5.91 -7.65
N VAL A 10 -10.91 5.15 -8.71
CA VAL A 10 -10.88 3.68 -8.65
C VAL A 10 -9.85 3.19 -7.63
N VAL A 11 -8.64 3.75 -7.62
CA VAL A 11 -7.62 3.45 -6.60
C VAL A 11 -8.12 3.84 -5.21
N GLY A 12 -8.79 4.99 -5.07
CA GLY A 12 -9.40 5.40 -3.80
C GLY A 12 -10.46 4.41 -3.29
N LEU A 13 -11.33 3.91 -4.17
CA LEU A 13 -12.33 2.90 -3.83
C LEU A 13 -11.67 1.58 -3.44
N GLU A 14 -10.58 1.20 -4.10
CA GLU A 14 -9.79 0.03 -3.75
C GLU A 14 -9.18 0.16 -2.34
N ARG A 15 -8.69 1.34 -1.96
CA ARG A 15 -8.22 1.61 -0.59
C ARG A 15 -9.31 1.41 0.45
N VAL A 16 -10.54 1.80 0.14
CA VAL A 16 -11.68 1.54 1.02
C VAL A 16 -11.97 0.04 1.11
N ALA A 17 -11.96 -0.68 -0.02
CA ALA A 17 -12.14 -2.13 -0.03
C ALA A 17 -11.06 -2.86 0.80
N GLU A 18 -9.81 -2.45 0.66
CA GLU A 18 -8.68 -2.92 1.48
C GLU A 18 -8.91 -2.68 2.97
N LEU A 19 -9.39 -1.50 3.37
CA LEU A 19 -9.71 -1.21 4.78
C LEU A 19 -10.85 -2.07 5.31
N VAL A 20 -11.86 -2.36 4.49
CA VAL A 20 -12.97 -3.26 4.85
C VAL A 20 -12.45 -4.69 5.05
N VAL A 21 -11.65 -5.21 4.12
CA VAL A 21 -11.02 -6.54 4.24
C VAL A 21 -10.12 -6.60 5.48
N SER A 22 -9.30 -5.57 5.69
CA SER A 22 -8.41 -5.45 6.85
C SER A 22 -9.17 -5.45 8.16
N THR A 23 -10.32 -4.76 8.24
CA THR A 23 -11.14 -4.73 9.45
C THR A 23 -11.75 -6.11 9.76
N ARG A 24 -12.22 -6.82 8.73
CA ARG A 24 -12.74 -8.19 8.87
C ARG A 24 -11.65 -9.16 9.32
N ASN A 25 -10.48 -9.08 8.71
CA ASN A 25 -9.33 -9.90 9.07
C ASN A 25 -8.80 -9.59 10.47
N LEU A 26 -8.84 -8.31 10.90
CA LEU A 26 -8.44 -7.90 12.24
C LEU A 26 -9.29 -8.60 13.31
N ALA A 27 -10.61 -8.68 13.10
CA ALA A 27 -11.51 -9.39 14.01
C ALA A 27 -11.17 -10.89 14.07
N TRP A 28 -10.91 -11.51 12.91
CA TRP A 28 -10.49 -12.91 12.83
C TRP A 28 -9.16 -13.18 13.54
N SER A 29 -8.17 -12.31 13.37
CA SER A 29 -6.85 -12.43 14.00
C SER A 29 -6.93 -12.22 15.50
N ARG A 30 -7.70 -11.25 15.98
CA ARG A 30 -7.91 -11.01 17.42
C ARG A 30 -8.56 -12.22 18.12
N ALA A 31 -9.54 -12.86 17.46
CA ALA A 31 -10.17 -14.07 17.97
C ALA A 31 -9.19 -15.27 18.11
N ARG A 32 -8.02 -15.19 17.48
CA ARG A 32 -6.94 -16.21 17.54
C ARG A 32 -5.74 -15.76 18.37
N GLY A 33 -5.91 -14.75 19.22
CA GLY A 33 -4.85 -14.21 20.07
C GLY A 33 -3.90 -13.24 19.34
N GLY A 34 -4.30 -12.72 18.18
CA GLY A 34 -3.53 -11.73 17.43
C GLY A 34 -3.32 -10.44 18.22
N ARG A 35 -2.05 -10.06 18.39
CA ARG A 35 -1.64 -8.81 19.06
C ARG A 35 -1.26 -7.78 18.01
N GLU A 36 -1.73 -6.54 18.21
CA GLU A 36 -1.47 -5.42 17.32
C GLU A 36 -0.16 -4.73 17.73
N PHE A 37 0.76 -4.56 16.78
CA PHE A 37 2.05 -3.89 16.95
C PHE A 37 2.09 -2.60 16.13
N GLY A 38 2.91 -1.63 16.53
CA GLY A 38 3.15 -0.42 15.72
C GLY A 38 1.97 0.54 15.57
N ARG A 39 1.00 0.54 16.51
CA ARG A 39 -0.23 1.36 16.42
C ARG A 39 0.03 2.85 16.17
N GLY A 40 1.13 3.39 16.72
CA GLY A 40 1.47 4.81 16.64
C GLY A 40 1.74 5.34 15.23
N HIS A 41 2.30 4.53 14.32
CA HIS A 41 2.62 4.98 12.96
C HIS A 41 1.50 4.71 11.94
N TYR A 42 0.43 4.00 12.32
CA TYR A 42 -0.68 3.68 11.42
C TYR A 42 -1.44 4.93 10.92
N PRO A 43 -1.80 5.91 11.78
CA PRO A 43 -2.45 7.14 11.31
C PRO A 43 -1.60 7.90 10.29
N ALA A 44 -0.27 7.96 10.47
CA ALA A 44 0.64 8.59 9.53
C ALA A 44 0.59 7.91 8.14
N MET A 45 0.50 6.58 8.10
CA MET A 45 0.31 5.85 6.84
C MET A 45 -1.00 6.22 6.14
N VAL A 46 -2.10 6.29 6.88
CA VAL A 46 -3.42 6.65 6.35
C VAL A 46 -3.39 8.07 5.78
N VAL A 47 -2.90 9.04 6.57
CA VAL A 47 -2.77 10.44 6.14
C VAL A 47 -1.91 10.55 4.88
N LEU A 48 -0.80 9.80 4.82
CA LEU A 48 0.08 9.80 3.66
C LEU A 48 -0.60 9.28 2.39
N HIS A 49 -1.38 8.19 2.48
CA HIS A 49 -2.09 7.63 1.31
C HIS A 49 -3.30 8.49 0.90
N VAL A 50 -4.00 9.10 1.85
CA VAL A 50 -5.03 10.10 1.54
C VAL A 50 -4.38 11.32 0.87
N GLY A 51 -3.25 11.79 1.41
CA GLY A 51 -2.47 12.88 0.85
C GLY A 51 -1.96 12.58 -0.56
N LEU A 52 -1.58 11.34 -0.86
CA LEU A 52 -1.24 10.89 -2.22
C LEU A 52 -2.41 11.10 -3.18
N LEU A 53 -3.60 10.58 -2.85
CA LEU A 53 -4.78 10.67 -3.72
C LEU A 53 -5.23 12.12 -3.92
N VAL A 54 -5.23 12.90 -2.85
CA VAL A 54 -5.56 14.34 -2.91
C VAL A 54 -4.52 15.08 -3.73
N GLY A 55 -3.23 14.84 -3.50
CA GLY A 55 -2.12 15.45 -4.25
C GLY A 55 -2.19 15.14 -5.74
N CYS A 56 -2.49 13.88 -6.10
CA CYS A 56 -2.71 13.45 -7.48
C CYS A 56 -3.77 14.28 -8.21
N VAL A 57 -4.85 14.64 -7.53
CA VAL A 57 -5.92 15.47 -8.10
C VAL A 57 -5.53 16.94 -8.08
N VAL A 58 -5.12 17.46 -6.93
CA VAL A 58 -4.83 18.89 -6.72
C VAL A 58 -3.68 19.35 -7.60
N GLU A 59 -2.55 18.65 -7.62
CA GLU A 59 -1.40 19.07 -8.43
C GLU A 59 -1.75 19.09 -9.92
N VAL A 60 -2.45 18.08 -10.40
CA VAL A 60 -2.81 17.97 -11.81
C VAL A 60 -3.78 19.07 -12.23
N LEU A 61 -4.77 19.40 -11.40
CA LEU A 61 -5.75 20.44 -11.69
C LEU A 61 -5.19 21.87 -11.52
N VAL A 62 -4.39 22.11 -10.47
CA VAL A 62 -3.90 23.46 -10.13
C VAL A 62 -2.67 23.84 -10.95
N ALA A 63 -1.75 22.89 -11.18
CA ALA A 63 -0.52 23.14 -11.93
C ALA A 63 -0.65 22.77 -13.42
N ASP A 64 -1.86 22.52 -13.90
CA ASP A 64 -2.21 22.12 -15.28
C ASP A 64 -1.22 21.11 -15.87
N ARG A 65 -0.96 20.03 -15.11
CA ARG A 65 0.08 19.06 -15.47
C ARG A 65 -0.27 18.38 -16.78
N PRO A 66 0.64 18.31 -17.77
CA PRO A 66 0.33 17.66 -19.04
C PRO A 66 0.33 16.13 -18.92
N PHE A 67 -0.44 15.47 -19.79
CA PHE A 67 -0.29 14.04 -20.02
C PHE A 67 0.81 13.82 -21.06
N LEU A 68 1.90 13.16 -20.67
CA LEU A 68 3.01 12.83 -21.55
C LEU A 68 2.90 11.35 -21.95
N PRO A 69 2.52 10.98 -23.19
CA PRO A 69 2.10 9.61 -23.51
C PRO A 69 3.07 8.50 -23.09
N ALA A 70 4.37 8.66 -23.37
CA ALA A 70 5.38 7.65 -23.01
C ALA A 70 5.48 7.44 -21.50
N LEU A 71 5.50 8.54 -20.72
CA LEU A 71 5.51 8.49 -19.26
C LEU A 71 4.17 7.98 -18.72
N GLY A 72 3.06 8.54 -19.19
CA GLY A 72 1.73 8.24 -18.69
C GLY A 72 1.36 6.77 -18.85
N TRP A 73 1.59 6.19 -20.04
CA TRP A 73 1.30 4.78 -20.28
C TRP A 73 2.25 3.84 -19.54
N SER A 74 3.55 4.16 -19.47
CA SER A 74 4.49 3.34 -18.70
C SER A 74 4.16 3.34 -17.20
N MET A 75 3.83 4.50 -16.63
CA MET A 75 3.41 4.61 -15.24
C MET A 75 2.05 3.95 -14.98
N PHE A 76 1.11 4.05 -15.92
CA PHE A 76 -0.16 3.35 -15.82
C PHE A 76 0.02 1.83 -15.76
N LEU A 77 0.91 1.27 -16.60
CA LEU A 77 1.25 -0.15 -16.55
C LEU A 77 1.88 -0.54 -15.21
N LEU A 78 2.72 0.33 -14.62
CA LEU A 78 3.28 0.11 -13.29
C LEU A 78 2.21 0.13 -12.19
N VAL A 79 1.19 1.01 -12.29
CA VAL A 79 0.02 1.01 -11.38
C VAL A 79 -0.75 -0.31 -11.50
N LEU A 80 -0.99 -0.81 -12.73
CA LEU A 80 -1.65 -2.10 -12.89
C LEU A 80 -0.83 -3.25 -12.32
N ALA A 81 0.49 -3.24 -12.53
CA ALA A 81 1.40 -4.23 -11.98
C ALA A 81 1.43 -4.18 -10.44
N SER A 82 1.40 -2.98 -9.83
CA SER A 82 1.32 -2.83 -8.37
C SER A 82 0.00 -3.36 -7.83
N GLN A 83 -1.14 -3.13 -8.49
CA GLN A 83 -2.42 -3.69 -8.08
C GLN A 83 -2.42 -5.21 -8.17
N ALA A 84 -1.92 -5.78 -9.27
CA ALA A 84 -1.82 -7.22 -9.43
C ALA A 84 -0.96 -7.85 -8.32
N LEU A 85 0.20 -7.27 -8.02
CA LEU A 85 1.07 -7.74 -6.93
C LEU A 85 0.37 -7.62 -5.57
N ARG A 86 -0.33 -6.52 -5.31
CA ARG A 86 -1.07 -6.28 -4.05
C ARG A 86 -2.15 -7.34 -3.83
N TRP A 87 -2.99 -7.59 -4.82
CA TRP A 87 -4.05 -8.60 -4.73
C TRP A 87 -3.50 -10.03 -4.68
N TRP A 88 -2.34 -10.28 -5.28
CA TRP A 88 -1.64 -11.54 -5.09
C TRP A 88 -1.14 -11.71 -3.65
N CYS A 89 -0.64 -10.65 -3.02
CA CYS A 89 -0.27 -10.67 -1.60
C CYS A 89 -1.49 -10.89 -0.70
N ILE A 90 -2.60 -10.16 -0.95
CA ILE A 90 -3.85 -10.28 -0.19
C ILE A 90 -4.41 -11.69 -0.30
N SER A 91 -4.48 -12.25 -1.51
CA SER A 91 -5.00 -13.60 -1.72
C SER A 91 -4.10 -14.69 -1.11
N THR A 92 -2.78 -14.51 -1.18
CA THR A 92 -1.81 -15.46 -0.60
C THR A 92 -1.86 -15.48 0.93
N LEU A 93 -1.94 -14.31 1.58
CA LEU A 93 -2.08 -14.22 3.04
C LEU A 93 -3.49 -14.55 3.54
N GLY A 94 -4.50 -14.35 2.69
CA GLY A 94 -5.90 -14.58 3.01
C GLY A 94 -6.33 -13.80 4.25
N ARG A 95 -6.78 -14.53 5.28
CA ARG A 95 -7.27 -13.93 6.53
C ARG A 95 -6.16 -13.36 7.43
N GLN A 96 -4.90 -13.70 7.17
CA GLN A 96 -3.76 -13.12 7.88
C GLN A 96 -3.42 -11.71 7.39
N TRP A 97 -3.90 -11.33 6.20
CA TRP A 97 -3.60 -10.02 5.64
C TRP A 97 -4.26 -8.90 6.45
N ASN A 98 -3.49 -7.89 6.82
CA ASN A 98 -4.00 -6.71 7.50
C ASN A 98 -3.19 -5.47 7.14
N THR A 99 -3.84 -4.31 7.12
CA THR A 99 -3.15 -3.02 6.96
C THR A 99 -2.38 -2.62 8.21
N ARG A 100 -2.77 -3.15 9.38
CA ARG A 100 -2.08 -3.02 10.66
C ARG A 100 -1.16 -4.22 10.88
N ILE A 101 -0.09 -4.05 11.66
CA ILE A 101 0.77 -5.17 12.01
C ILE A 101 0.06 -5.97 13.11
N VAL A 102 -0.45 -7.14 12.76
CA VAL A 102 -1.12 -8.04 13.69
C VAL A 102 -0.47 -9.40 13.59
N VAL A 103 0.09 -9.88 14.69
CA VAL A 103 0.78 -11.17 14.74
C VAL A 103 0.07 -12.05 15.76
N ALA A 104 -0.31 -13.25 15.33
CA ALA A 104 -0.89 -14.29 16.17
C ALA A 104 0.10 -15.45 16.27
N SER A 105 0.57 -15.77 17.48
CA SER A 105 1.54 -16.86 17.71
C SER A 105 1.00 -18.25 17.39
N THR A 106 -0.32 -18.37 17.21
CA THR A 106 -1.04 -19.61 16.90
C THR A 106 -1.15 -19.89 15.40
N VAL A 107 -0.71 -18.95 14.54
CA VAL A 107 -0.88 -19.04 13.09
C VAL A 107 0.50 -19.09 12.40
N PRO A 108 0.77 -20.09 11.54
CA PRO A 108 2.06 -20.23 10.88
C PRO A 108 2.28 -19.14 9.83
N LEU A 109 3.55 -18.76 9.64
CA LEU A 109 3.97 -17.80 8.64
C LEU A 109 3.77 -18.32 7.22
N VAL A 110 3.21 -17.48 6.36
CA VAL A 110 3.00 -17.80 4.94
C VAL A 110 4.29 -17.56 4.16
N ARG A 111 4.74 -18.59 3.43
CA ARG A 111 5.94 -18.56 2.57
C ARG A 111 5.67 -18.89 1.10
N SER A 112 4.40 -18.94 0.71
CA SER A 112 3.96 -19.22 -0.67
C SER A 112 3.73 -17.94 -1.47
N GLY A 113 3.39 -18.08 -2.76
CA GLY A 113 3.08 -16.94 -3.64
C GLY A 113 4.25 -15.93 -3.73
N PRO A 114 4.00 -14.61 -3.62
CA PRO A 114 5.05 -13.61 -3.73
C PRO A 114 6.03 -13.63 -2.53
N TYR A 115 5.61 -14.20 -1.40
CA TYR A 115 6.40 -14.29 -0.17
C TYR A 115 7.56 -15.29 -0.25
N ARG A 116 7.64 -16.10 -1.31
CA ARG A 116 8.79 -17.00 -1.57
C ARG A 116 10.04 -16.26 -2.04
N TRP A 117 9.88 -15.06 -2.60
CA TRP A 117 10.98 -14.27 -3.15
C TRP A 117 11.34 -13.06 -2.30
N LEU A 118 10.32 -12.43 -1.71
CA LEU A 118 10.48 -11.21 -0.91
C LEU A 118 9.80 -11.41 0.43
N ARG A 119 10.40 -10.85 1.49
CA ARG A 119 9.75 -10.83 2.82
C ARG A 119 8.50 -9.94 2.84
N HIS A 120 8.55 -8.83 2.09
CA HIS A 120 7.54 -7.77 2.12
C HIS A 120 7.06 -7.33 0.72
N PRO A 121 6.56 -8.25 -0.13
CA PRO A 121 6.16 -7.93 -1.51
C PRO A 121 5.05 -6.86 -1.58
N ASN A 122 4.16 -6.79 -0.59
CA ASN A 122 3.11 -5.77 -0.53
C ASN A 122 3.69 -4.34 -0.42
N TYR A 123 4.85 -4.15 0.22
CA TYR A 123 5.48 -2.83 0.29
C TYR A 123 6.13 -2.41 -1.02
N VAL A 124 6.57 -3.35 -1.85
CA VAL A 124 6.99 -3.05 -3.23
C VAL A 124 5.80 -2.48 -4.00
N ALA A 125 4.62 -3.10 -3.90
CA ALA A 125 3.41 -2.57 -4.53
C ALA A 125 3.08 -1.15 -4.04
N VAL A 126 3.20 -0.86 -2.74
CA VAL A 126 2.98 0.49 -2.20
C VAL A 126 3.97 1.52 -2.75
N VAL A 127 5.26 1.19 -2.80
CA VAL A 127 6.30 2.10 -3.31
C VAL A 127 6.09 2.38 -4.80
N VAL A 128 5.86 1.33 -5.60
CA VAL A 128 5.65 1.46 -7.04
C VAL A 128 4.39 2.26 -7.33
N GLU A 129 3.27 1.94 -6.69
CA GLU A 129 2.00 2.67 -6.90
C GLU A 129 2.13 4.14 -6.50
N GLY A 130 2.77 4.43 -5.36
CA GLY A 130 2.92 5.79 -4.86
C GLY A 130 3.76 6.71 -5.74
N ALA A 131 4.76 6.16 -6.42
CA ALA A 131 5.54 6.90 -7.41
C ALA A 131 4.82 6.96 -8.77
N ALA A 132 4.25 5.84 -9.22
CA ALA A 132 3.68 5.72 -10.56
C ALA A 132 2.35 6.45 -10.70
N LEU A 133 1.45 6.36 -9.72
CA LEU A 133 0.10 6.92 -9.82
C LEU A 133 0.11 8.43 -10.13
N PRO A 134 0.85 9.30 -9.41
CA PRO A 134 0.92 10.71 -9.77
C PRO A 134 1.59 10.94 -11.14
N LEU A 135 2.61 10.15 -11.47
CA LEU A 135 3.37 10.30 -12.71
C LEU A 135 2.57 9.89 -13.97
N VAL A 136 1.45 9.17 -13.84
CA VAL A 136 0.51 8.95 -14.95
C VAL A 136 0.12 10.26 -15.63
N HIS A 137 0.00 11.35 -14.85
CA HIS A 137 -0.29 12.69 -15.36
C HIS A 137 0.81 13.70 -15.01
N SER A 138 2.07 13.25 -14.95
CA SER A 138 3.28 14.04 -14.67
C SER A 138 3.31 14.85 -13.36
N ALA A 139 2.51 14.46 -12.35
CA ALA A 139 2.48 15.07 -11.03
C ALA A 139 3.70 14.70 -10.17
N TRP A 140 4.88 15.17 -10.57
CA TRP A 140 6.15 14.79 -9.97
C TRP A 140 6.34 15.32 -8.55
N ILE A 141 5.70 16.43 -8.16
CA ILE A 141 5.81 16.96 -6.79
C ILE A 141 5.16 15.98 -5.82
N THR A 142 3.96 15.51 -6.14
CA THR A 142 3.23 14.49 -5.38
C THR A 142 4.02 13.19 -5.35
N ALA A 143 4.58 12.74 -6.47
CA ALA A 143 5.37 11.51 -6.54
C ALA A 143 6.62 11.57 -5.63
N VAL A 144 7.39 12.65 -5.71
CA VAL A 144 8.60 12.85 -4.89
C VAL A 144 8.23 13.01 -3.42
N GLY A 145 7.25 13.87 -3.10
CA GLY A 145 6.79 14.11 -1.74
C GLY A 145 6.27 12.84 -1.08
N PHE A 146 5.44 12.07 -1.78
CA PHE A 146 5.00 10.76 -1.30
C PHE A 146 6.18 9.83 -1.11
N THR A 147 7.09 9.70 -2.08
CA THR A 147 8.22 8.76 -2.00
C THR A 147 9.11 9.03 -0.78
N VAL A 148 9.43 10.30 -0.52
CA VAL A 148 10.25 10.71 0.63
C VAL A 148 9.54 10.38 1.95
N LEU A 149 8.29 10.81 2.10
CA LEU A 149 7.52 10.57 3.32
C LEU A 149 7.23 9.07 3.55
N ASN A 150 6.92 8.35 2.48
CA ASN A 150 6.65 6.92 2.50
C ASN A 150 7.89 6.12 2.88
N THR A 151 9.09 6.56 2.48
CA THR A 151 10.34 5.93 2.90
C THR A 151 10.50 5.99 4.42
N ALA A 152 10.22 7.13 5.05
CA ALA A 152 10.28 7.26 6.50
C ALA A 152 9.24 6.36 7.21
N VAL A 153 7.98 6.40 6.76
CA VAL A 153 6.90 5.59 7.34
C VAL A 153 7.14 4.09 7.15
N LEU A 154 7.54 3.65 5.95
CA LEU A 154 7.82 2.24 5.67
C LEU A 154 9.04 1.73 6.44
N THR A 155 10.07 2.55 6.65
CA THR A 155 11.23 2.15 7.44
C THR A 155 10.82 1.81 8.88
N VAL A 156 10.02 2.67 9.51
CA VAL A 156 9.49 2.41 10.87
C VAL A 156 8.61 1.16 10.86
N ARG A 157 7.72 1.04 9.88
CA ARG A 157 6.78 -0.07 9.76
C ARG A 157 7.48 -1.42 9.56
N ILE A 158 8.43 -1.50 8.63
CA ILE A 158 9.18 -2.74 8.33
C ILE A 158 9.97 -3.19 9.57
N ARG A 159 10.59 -2.25 10.29
CA ARG A 159 11.29 -2.57 11.55
C ARG A 159 10.33 -3.13 12.60
N ALA A 160 9.19 -2.48 12.81
CA ALA A 160 8.17 -2.93 13.76
C ALA A 160 7.60 -4.31 13.38
N GLU A 161 7.36 -4.55 12.10
CA GLU A 161 6.85 -5.83 11.60
C GLU A 161 7.89 -6.94 11.74
N ASN A 162 9.14 -6.71 11.34
CA ASN A 162 10.21 -7.69 11.52
C ASN A 162 10.41 -8.05 12.99
N ALA A 163 10.34 -7.06 13.90
CA ALA A 163 10.42 -7.30 15.33
C ALA A 163 9.22 -8.12 15.84
N ALA A 164 8.01 -7.84 15.36
CA ALA A 164 6.82 -8.61 15.73
C ALA A 164 6.90 -10.06 15.19
N LEU A 165 7.34 -10.25 13.94
CA LEU A 165 7.49 -11.57 13.34
C LEU A 165 8.58 -12.40 14.04
N ALA A 166 9.64 -11.77 14.57
CA ALA A 166 10.67 -12.47 15.35
C ALA A 166 10.15 -13.04 16.68
N THR A 167 9.00 -12.58 17.20
CA THR A 167 8.39 -13.12 18.43
C THR A 167 7.65 -14.44 18.21
N VAL A 168 7.36 -14.79 16.94
CA VAL A 168 6.70 -16.04 16.58
C VAL A 168 7.75 -16.89 15.88
N THR A 169 8.35 -17.81 16.64
CA THR A 169 9.31 -18.79 16.12
C THR A 169 8.69 -19.56 14.96
N ALA A 170 9.46 -19.69 13.87
CA ALA A 170 9.07 -20.37 12.63
C ALA A 170 8.84 -21.88 12.84
#